data_AF-A0A956E654-F1
#
_entry.id   AF-A0A956E654-F1
#
_cell.length_a   1.000
_cell.length_b   1.000
_cell.length_c   1.000
_cell.angle_alpha   90.00
_cell.angle_beta   90.00
_cell.angle_gamma   90.00
#
_symmetry.space_group_name_H-M   'P 1'
#
loop_
_entity.id
_entity.type
_entity.pdbx_description
1 polymer ?
#
loop_
_entity_poly.entity_id
_entity_poly.type
_entity_poly.pdbx_seq_one_letter_code
_entity_poly.pdbx_strand_id
1 'polypeptide(L)'
;MAWRRRVMWAVFFAGVFAVLLRWHGLRIGGPHQLLSQTAALTPALERKVDRLATARNVDSARKAIDLALELTSQCLRYGRDHRPTDRFDLGEREANDAEYTQLFTAIFNRIADGRELGARARPVRSAAPRVFGFKLPHPAFAHHDWVMVQPPKGTAAESWFVDPTLHDALMGWGIEGNVTGLVPVDGPGDLGDTGFDEQDAPVYDDPDADLDEPSAQPPDEVPRASKISRQKKD
;
A
#
# COMPACT_ATOMS: atom_id res chain seq x y z
N MET A 1 -11.20 22.08 -39.20
CA MET A 1 -11.79 21.51 -37.96
C MET A 1 -11.44 20.04 -37.71
N ALA A 2 -11.21 19.20 -38.74
CA ALA A 2 -10.92 17.77 -38.56
C ALA A 2 -9.60 17.45 -37.81
N TRP A 3 -8.57 18.30 -37.96
CA TRP A 3 -7.26 18.09 -37.32
C TRP A 3 -7.30 18.21 -35.79
N ARG A 4 -8.03 19.20 -35.25
CA ARG A 4 -8.22 19.36 -33.80
C ARG A 4 -8.93 18.18 -33.15
N ARG A 5 -9.90 17.58 -33.86
CA ARG A 5 -10.58 16.35 -33.40
C ARG A 5 -9.62 15.16 -33.34
N ARG A 6 -8.75 14.98 -34.34
CA ARG A 6 -7.77 13.87 -34.36
C ARG A 6 -6.71 13.97 -33.26
N VAL A 7 -6.21 15.17 -32.98
CA VAL A 7 -5.25 15.41 -31.88
C VAL A 7 -5.90 15.16 -30.51
N MET A 8 -7.13 15.60 -30.31
CA MET A 8 -7.87 15.37 -29.07
C MET A 8 -8.12 13.87 -28.82
N TRP A 9 -8.49 13.11 -29.86
CA TRP A 9 -8.61 11.66 -29.76
C TRP A 9 -7.28 10.97 -29.46
N ALA A 10 -6.18 11.40 -30.11
CA ALA A 10 -4.85 10.82 -29.85
C ALA A 10 -4.37 11.05 -28.41
N VAL A 11 -4.58 12.24 -27.83
CA VAL A 11 -4.24 12.53 -26.43
C VAL A 11 -5.12 11.73 -25.46
N PHE A 12 -6.42 11.61 -25.75
CA PHE A 12 -7.34 10.79 -24.96
C PHE A 12 -6.94 9.31 -24.97
N PHE A 13 -6.67 8.74 -26.15
CA PHE A 13 -6.24 7.34 -26.26
C PHE A 13 -4.84 7.11 -25.68
N ALA A 14 -3.90 8.05 -25.79
CA ALA A 14 -2.60 7.95 -25.13
C ALA A 14 -2.71 7.99 -23.60
N GLY A 15 -3.60 8.84 -23.06
CA GLY A 15 -3.89 8.88 -21.62
C GLY A 15 -4.57 7.60 -21.13
N VAL A 16 -5.58 7.11 -21.83
CA VAL A 16 -6.27 5.84 -21.52
C VAL A 16 -5.30 4.65 -21.63
N PHE A 17 -4.48 4.60 -22.67
CA PHE A 17 -3.49 3.54 -22.87
C PHE A 17 -2.38 3.57 -21.81
N ALA A 18 -1.94 4.75 -21.37
CA ALA A 18 -0.99 4.88 -20.26
C ALA A 18 -1.59 4.44 -18.91
N VAL A 19 -2.87 4.73 -18.67
CA VAL A 19 -3.60 4.25 -17.48
C VAL A 19 -3.77 2.72 -17.52
N LEU A 20 -4.11 2.15 -18.69
CA LEU A 20 -4.27 0.71 -18.87
C LEU A 20 -2.93 -0.05 -18.75
N LEU A 21 -1.84 0.46 -19.33
CA LEU A 21 -0.49 -0.10 -19.16
C LEU A 21 -0.04 -0.06 -17.70
N ARG A 22 -0.41 1.00 -16.97
CA ARG A 22 -0.04 1.21 -15.57
C ARG A 22 -0.69 0.19 -14.62
N TRP A 23 -1.86 -0.33 -14.96
CA TRP A 23 -2.54 -1.39 -14.19
C TRP A 23 -1.97 -2.79 -14.44
N HIS A 24 -1.55 -3.12 -15.67
CA HIS A 24 -0.99 -4.44 -15.98
C HIS A 24 0.44 -4.64 -15.46
N GLY A 25 1.13 -3.58 -15.05
CA GLY A 25 2.49 -3.66 -14.51
C GLY A 25 2.57 -3.84 -12.99
N LEU A 26 1.54 -3.45 -12.23
CA LEU A 26 1.62 -3.45 -10.77
C LEU A 26 1.33 -4.86 -10.22
N ARG A 27 2.27 -5.41 -9.47
CA ARG A 27 2.08 -6.66 -8.72
C ARG A 27 2.46 -6.43 -7.27
N ILE A 28 1.50 -6.66 -6.37
CA ILE A 28 1.66 -6.52 -4.93
C ILE A 28 1.75 -7.93 -4.36
N GLY A 29 3.00 -8.41 -4.22
CA GLY A 29 3.28 -9.76 -3.76
C GLY A 29 3.18 -9.92 -2.24
N GLY A 30 3.02 -11.17 -1.81
CA GLY A 30 3.19 -11.55 -0.41
C GLY A 30 4.66 -11.55 0.06
N PRO A 31 4.90 -11.78 1.37
CA PRO A 31 3.89 -12.02 2.39
C PRO A 31 3.06 -10.77 2.70
N HIS A 32 1.76 -10.99 2.93
CA HIS A 32 0.82 -9.96 3.39
C HIS A 32 0.69 -10.03 4.91
N GLN A 33 0.71 -8.88 5.56
CA GLN A 33 0.60 -8.77 7.02
C GLN A 33 -0.52 -7.80 7.36
N LEU A 34 -1.52 -8.28 8.12
CA LEU A 34 -2.50 -7.38 8.74
C LEU A 34 -1.79 -6.54 9.81
N LEU A 35 -2.04 -5.23 9.78
CA LEU A 35 -1.56 -4.33 10.81
C LEU A 35 -2.72 -3.87 11.70
N SER A 36 -2.37 -3.38 12.88
CA SER A 36 -3.31 -2.66 13.71
C SER A 36 -3.58 -1.27 13.14
N GLN A 37 -4.84 -0.84 13.21
CA GLN A 37 -5.20 0.54 12.98
C GLN A 37 -4.75 1.37 14.19
N THR A 38 -3.88 2.36 13.97
CA THR A 38 -3.32 3.23 15.02
C THR A 38 -3.69 4.70 14.85
N ALA A 39 -4.19 5.09 13.67
CA ALA A 39 -4.61 6.46 13.40
C ALA A 39 -5.64 7.03 14.42
N ALA A 40 -5.36 8.21 14.96
CA ALA A 40 -6.26 8.99 15.78
C ALA A 40 -6.81 10.18 14.99
N LEU A 41 -8.13 10.24 14.85
CA LEU A 41 -8.81 11.39 14.24
C LEU A 41 -9.02 12.49 15.29
N THR A 42 -8.75 13.75 14.93
CA THR A 42 -9.15 14.86 15.80
C THR A 42 -10.68 14.98 15.87
N PRO A 43 -11.24 15.53 16.97
CA PRO A 43 -12.69 15.72 17.09
C PRO A 43 -13.32 16.54 15.95
N ALA A 44 -12.56 17.44 15.33
CA ALA A 44 -13.02 18.24 14.20
C ALA A 44 -13.19 17.39 12.94
N LEU A 45 -12.22 16.51 12.65
CA LEU A 45 -12.29 15.58 11.53
C LEU A 45 -13.38 14.53 11.75
N GLU A 46 -13.48 13.98 12.96
CA GLU A 46 -14.55 13.06 13.36
C GLU A 46 -15.95 13.62 13.06
N ARG A 47 -16.23 14.85 13.51
CA ARG A 47 -17.51 15.52 13.23
C ARG A 47 -17.74 15.76 11.74
N LYS A 48 -16.69 16.04 10.96
CA LYS A 48 -16.80 16.19 9.50
C LYS A 48 -17.19 14.85 8.86
N VAL A 49 -16.56 13.76 9.26
CA VAL A 49 -16.86 12.40 8.80
C VAL A 49 -18.33 12.07 9.07
N ASP A 50 -18.79 12.21 10.32
CA ASP A 50 -20.16 11.84 10.71
C ASP A 50 -21.23 12.64 9.96
N ARG A 51 -21.01 13.96 9.86
CA ARG A 51 -21.90 14.87 9.15
C ARG A 51 -22.01 14.52 7.67
N LEU A 52 -20.89 14.22 7.01
CA LEU A 52 -20.89 13.86 5.59
C LEU A 52 -21.48 12.48 5.35
N ALA A 53 -21.18 11.50 6.21
CA ALA A 53 -21.78 10.16 6.13
C ALA A 53 -23.31 10.23 6.23
N THR A 54 -23.82 11.08 7.14
CA THR A 54 -25.26 11.33 7.28
C THR A 54 -25.83 12.08 6.08
N ALA A 55 -25.23 13.21 5.69
CA ALA A 55 -25.73 14.06 4.61
C ALA A 55 -25.76 13.34 3.26
N ARG A 56 -24.84 12.40 3.01
CA ARG A 56 -24.75 11.61 1.78
C ARG A 56 -25.50 10.28 1.85
N ASN A 57 -26.19 10.01 2.96
CA ASN A 57 -26.88 8.75 3.20
C ASN A 57 -26.02 7.52 2.88
N VAL A 58 -24.86 7.44 3.53
CA VAL A 58 -23.97 6.28 3.42
C VAL A 58 -24.64 5.08 4.10
N ASP A 59 -25.03 4.10 3.30
CA ASP A 59 -25.84 2.93 3.68
C ASP A 59 -25.19 1.60 3.26
N SER A 60 -23.95 1.65 2.77
CA SER A 60 -23.23 0.50 2.23
C SER A 60 -21.73 0.66 2.36
N ALA A 61 -21.00 -0.46 2.43
CA ALA A 61 -19.54 -0.47 2.47
C ALA A 61 -18.93 0.27 1.27
N ARG A 62 -19.49 0.10 0.06
CA ARG A 62 -19.00 0.79 -1.13
C ARG A 62 -19.09 2.32 -1.01
N LYS A 63 -20.23 2.86 -0.59
CA LYS A 63 -20.37 4.31 -0.37
C LYS A 63 -19.45 4.81 0.75
N ALA A 64 -19.18 3.97 1.75
CA ALA A 64 -18.23 4.29 2.82
C ALA A 64 -16.78 4.30 2.30
N ILE A 65 -16.39 3.39 1.41
CA ILE A 65 -15.09 3.42 0.70
C ILE A 65 -14.97 4.74 -0.08
N ASP A 66 -15.96 5.08 -0.90
CA ASP A 66 -15.92 6.29 -1.73
C ASP A 66 -15.76 7.56 -0.87
N LEU A 67 -16.51 7.67 0.23
CA LEU A 67 -16.38 8.81 1.16
C LEU A 67 -15.03 8.82 1.91
N ALA A 68 -14.53 7.66 2.33
CA ALA A 68 -13.25 7.55 3.01
C ALA A 68 -12.09 7.93 2.08
N LEU A 69 -12.10 7.48 0.82
CA LEU A 69 -11.13 7.87 -0.20
C LEU A 69 -11.12 9.39 -0.41
N GLU A 70 -12.30 9.99 -0.60
CA GLU A 70 -12.42 11.44 -0.77
C GLU A 70 -11.84 12.21 0.42
N LEU A 71 -12.19 11.81 1.64
CA LEU A 71 -11.73 12.51 2.84
C LEU A 71 -10.24 12.31 3.09
N THR A 72 -9.71 11.12 2.83
CA THR A 72 -8.26 10.86 2.90
C THR A 72 -7.51 11.77 1.92
N SER A 73 -7.92 11.82 0.65
CA SER A 73 -7.32 12.71 -0.37
C SER A 73 -7.49 14.20 -0.07
N GLN A 74 -8.48 14.61 0.73
CA GLN A 74 -8.60 16.00 1.18
C GLN A 74 -7.67 16.35 2.35
N CYS A 75 -7.21 15.35 3.11
CA CYS A 75 -6.36 15.55 4.28
C CYS A 75 -4.88 15.25 3.99
N LEU A 76 -4.59 14.54 2.91
CA LEU A 76 -3.24 14.09 2.59
C LEU A 76 -2.88 14.38 1.14
N ARG A 77 -1.62 14.73 0.94
CA ARG A 77 -0.93 14.73 -0.35
C ARG A 77 0.26 13.80 -0.27
N TYR A 78 0.52 13.02 -1.32
CA TYR A 78 1.65 12.09 -1.28
C TYR A 78 2.98 12.85 -1.14
N GLY A 79 3.78 12.44 -0.17
CA GLY A 79 5.08 13.02 0.13
C GLY A 79 5.89 12.06 1.01
N ARG A 80 7.21 12.19 0.94
CA ARG A 80 8.15 11.36 1.73
C ARG A 80 9.05 12.19 2.65
N ASP A 81 9.10 13.51 2.41
CA ASP A 81 9.99 14.43 3.11
C ASP A 81 9.28 15.08 4.30
N HIS A 82 8.55 14.27 5.07
CA HIS A 82 7.82 14.73 6.25
C HIS A 82 8.04 13.77 7.43
N ARG A 83 7.66 14.22 8.62
CA ARG A 83 7.67 13.37 9.82
C ARG A 83 6.36 12.59 9.90
N PRO A 84 6.39 11.24 9.88
CA PRO A 84 5.17 10.45 9.98
C PRO A 84 4.43 10.72 11.30
N THR A 85 3.11 10.74 11.24
CA THR A 85 2.25 10.84 12.41
C THR A 85 1.00 9.98 12.26
N ASP A 86 0.56 9.44 13.39
CA ASP A 86 -0.69 8.71 13.55
C ASP A 86 -1.88 9.64 13.86
N ARG A 87 -1.67 10.95 13.98
CA ARG A 87 -2.74 11.89 14.35
C ARG A 87 -3.14 12.74 13.15
N PHE A 88 -4.44 12.77 12.86
CA PHE A 88 -4.96 13.40 11.63
C PHE A 88 -6.04 14.44 11.93
N ASP A 89 -5.95 15.57 11.24
CA ASP A 89 -6.88 16.69 11.36
C ASP A 89 -7.45 17.11 10.00
N LEU A 90 -8.08 18.28 9.94
CA LEU A 90 -8.74 18.79 8.74
C LEU A 90 -7.77 19.42 7.73
N GLY A 91 -6.53 19.68 8.11
CA GLY A 91 -5.53 20.30 7.28
C GLY A 91 -4.89 19.28 6.34
N GLU A 92 -4.74 19.66 5.07
CA GLU A 92 -3.95 18.89 4.13
C GLU A 92 -2.47 18.90 4.55
N ARG A 93 -1.82 17.74 4.53
CA ARG A 93 -0.39 17.59 4.78
C ARG A 93 0.26 16.52 3.92
N GLU A 94 1.58 16.53 3.85
CA GLU A 94 2.32 15.43 3.23
C GLU A 94 2.19 14.14 4.04
N ALA A 95 2.11 13.01 3.34
CA ALA A 95 1.94 11.68 3.92
C ALA A 95 2.47 10.57 2.99
N ASN A 96 2.92 9.47 3.60
CA ASN A 96 3.31 8.25 2.89
C ASN A 96 2.15 7.24 2.82
N ASP A 97 2.35 6.15 2.07
CA ASP A 97 1.36 5.08 1.87
C ASP A 97 0.84 4.46 3.18
N ALA A 98 1.71 4.31 4.18
CA ALA A 98 1.31 3.84 5.51
C ALA A 98 0.30 4.80 6.18
N GLU A 99 0.52 6.12 6.10
CA GLU A 99 -0.39 7.10 6.67
C GLU A 99 -1.70 7.23 5.88
N TYR A 100 -1.65 7.13 4.55
CA TYR A 100 -2.86 7.04 3.72
C TYR A 100 -3.72 5.86 4.14
N THR A 101 -3.10 4.69 4.27
CA THR A 101 -3.73 3.45 4.71
C THR A 101 -4.35 3.59 6.10
N GLN A 102 -3.59 4.14 7.05
CA GLN A 102 -4.04 4.33 8.43
C GLN A 102 -5.19 5.34 8.54
N LEU A 103 -5.11 6.48 7.86
CA LEU A 103 -6.18 7.48 7.85
C LEU A 103 -7.45 6.94 7.20
N PHE A 104 -7.32 6.34 6.01
CA PHE A 104 -8.46 5.72 5.33
C PHE A 104 -9.15 4.70 6.22
N THR A 105 -8.38 3.83 6.87
CA THR A 105 -8.92 2.78 7.75
C THR A 105 -9.71 3.39 8.91
N ALA A 106 -9.16 4.43 9.56
CA ALA A 106 -9.84 5.10 10.66
C ALA A 106 -11.14 5.80 10.22
N ILE A 107 -11.12 6.48 9.07
CA ILE A 107 -12.32 7.13 8.51
C ILE A 107 -13.38 6.08 8.14
N PHE A 108 -12.99 5.04 7.41
CA PHE A 108 -13.91 3.97 7.01
C PHE A 108 -14.54 3.29 8.22
N ASN A 109 -13.74 2.87 9.20
CA ASN A 109 -14.26 2.17 10.37
C ASN A 109 -15.20 3.05 11.19
N ARG A 110 -14.90 4.35 11.32
CA ARG A 110 -15.82 5.31 11.95
C ARG A 110 -17.16 5.38 11.22
N ILE A 111 -17.14 5.48 9.88
CA ILE A 111 -18.37 5.49 9.07
C ILE A 111 -19.14 4.18 9.27
N ALA A 112 -18.45 3.04 9.17
CA ALA A 112 -19.05 1.72 9.31
C ALA A 112 -19.70 1.52 10.69
N ASP A 113 -19.07 2.02 11.75
CA ASP A 113 -19.63 2.00 13.11
C ASP A 113 -20.84 2.92 13.25
N GLY A 114 -20.71 4.19 12.85
CA GLY A 114 -21.80 5.16 12.98
C GLY A 114 -23.02 4.87 12.09
N ARG A 115 -22.85 3.99 11.09
CA ARG A 115 -23.90 3.57 10.15
C ARG A 115 -24.27 2.10 10.29
N GLU A 116 -23.73 1.40 11.29
CA GLU A 116 -24.00 -0.01 11.60
C GLU A 116 -23.84 -0.93 10.37
N LEU A 117 -22.85 -0.66 9.50
CA LEU A 117 -22.69 -1.37 8.23
C LEU A 117 -22.20 -2.81 8.40
N GLY A 118 -21.67 -3.16 9.58
CA GLY A 118 -21.07 -4.47 9.87
C GLY A 118 -19.72 -4.75 9.16
N ALA A 119 -19.29 -3.88 8.25
CA ALA A 119 -18.02 -3.99 7.54
C ALA A 119 -16.82 -3.47 8.36
N ARG A 120 -15.62 -3.94 8.03
CA ARG A 120 -14.36 -3.54 8.70
C ARG A 120 -13.23 -3.34 7.71
N ALA A 121 -12.53 -2.22 7.83
CA ALA A 121 -11.26 -1.97 7.16
C ALA A 121 -10.09 -2.39 8.05
N ARG A 122 -9.07 -2.99 7.44
CA ARG A 122 -7.80 -3.39 8.06
C ARG A 122 -6.64 -2.91 7.20
N PRO A 123 -5.63 -2.24 7.77
CA PRO A 123 -4.38 -1.96 7.07
C PRO A 123 -3.66 -3.29 6.78
N VAL A 124 -3.08 -3.40 5.60
CA VAL A 124 -2.29 -4.54 5.15
C VAL A 124 -0.96 -4.01 4.62
N ARG A 125 0.13 -4.65 5.07
CA ARG A 125 1.46 -4.44 4.52
C ARG A 125 1.82 -5.60 3.60
N SER A 126 2.24 -5.28 2.39
CA SER A 126 2.82 -6.24 1.45
C SER A 126 4.32 -6.06 1.36
N ALA A 127 5.05 -7.15 1.14
CA ALA A 127 6.44 -7.11 0.75
C ALA A 127 6.60 -6.98 -0.78
N ALA A 128 7.73 -6.43 -1.21
CA ALA A 128 8.21 -6.51 -2.59
C ALA A 128 7.17 -6.14 -3.67
N PRO A 129 6.58 -4.93 -3.63
CA PRO A 129 5.81 -4.43 -4.76
C PRO A 129 6.70 -4.42 -6.02
N ARG A 130 6.21 -5.05 -7.08
CA ARG A 130 6.87 -5.09 -8.39
C ARG A 130 6.10 -4.19 -9.35
N VAL A 131 6.84 -3.46 -10.17
CA VAL A 131 6.28 -2.63 -11.24
C VAL A 131 6.90 -3.10 -12.55
N PHE A 132 6.05 -3.58 -13.47
CA PHE A 132 6.43 -4.26 -14.71
C PHE A 132 7.37 -5.46 -14.48
N GLY A 133 7.14 -6.23 -13.41
CA GLY A 133 7.98 -7.38 -13.05
C GLY A 133 9.28 -7.03 -12.31
N PHE A 134 9.70 -5.76 -12.32
CA PHE A 134 10.92 -5.30 -11.66
C PHE A 134 10.67 -4.94 -10.20
N LYS A 135 11.59 -5.37 -9.33
CA LYS A 135 11.67 -4.87 -7.96
C LYS A 135 12.24 -3.46 -7.99
N LEU A 136 11.58 -2.53 -7.31
CA LEU A 136 12.12 -1.17 -7.20
C LEU A 136 13.34 -1.20 -6.27
N PRO A 137 14.52 -0.73 -6.71
CA PRO A 137 15.79 -0.93 -5.99
C PRO A 137 15.96 -0.05 -4.75
N HIS A 138 14.97 0.79 -4.43
CA HIS A 138 15.08 1.75 -3.32
C HIS A 138 14.33 1.22 -2.08
N PRO A 139 14.95 1.18 -0.88
CA PRO A 139 14.36 0.60 0.34
C PRO A 139 12.98 1.14 0.73
N ALA A 140 12.70 2.40 0.41
CA ALA A 140 11.38 3.00 0.59
C ALA A 140 10.26 2.40 -0.28
N PHE A 141 10.56 1.43 -1.15
CA PHE A 141 9.58 0.62 -1.88
C PHE A 141 9.73 -0.88 -1.54
N ALA A 142 10.43 -1.23 -0.45
CA ALA A 142 10.54 -2.61 0.00
C ALA A 142 9.18 -3.17 0.45
N HIS A 143 8.28 -2.28 0.86
CA HIS A 143 6.93 -2.58 1.27
C HIS A 143 5.96 -1.60 0.63
N HIS A 144 4.70 -2.00 0.62
CA HIS A 144 3.59 -1.14 0.23
C HIS A 144 2.40 -1.42 1.13
N ASP A 145 1.87 -0.37 1.74
CA ASP A 145 0.70 -0.45 2.62
C ASP A 145 -0.58 -0.13 1.84
N TRP A 146 -1.60 -0.96 2.02
CA TRP A 146 -2.93 -0.86 1.41
C TRP A 146 -3.99 -1.37 2.39
N VAL A 147 -5.27 -1.31 2.03
CA VAL A 147 -6.38 -1.61 2.95
C VAL A 147 -7.24 -2.75 2.45
N MET A 148 -7.47 -3.76 3.28
CA MET A 148 -8.51 -4.76 3.06
C MET A 148 -9.80 -4.31 3.75
N VAL A 149 -10.90 -4.23 3.01
CA VAL A 149 -12.24 -3.98 3.54
C VAL A 149 -13.04 -5.28 3.49
N GLN A 150 -13.33 -5.82 4.66
CA GLN A 150 -14.11 -7.04 4.82
C GLN A 150 -15.59 -6.70 5.01
N PRO A 151 -16.49 -7.41 4.32
CA PRO A 151 -17.92 -7.24 4.51
C PRO A 151 -18.37 -7.84 5.87
N PRO A 152 -19.64 -7.66 6.27
CA PRO A 152 -20.15 -8.23 7.51
C PRO A 152 -19.94 -9.75 7.55
N LYS A 153 -19.55 -10.25 8.72
CA LYS A 153 -19.31 -11.68 8.93
C LYS A 153 -20.55 -12.49 8.54
N GLY A 154 -20.36 -13.55 7.77
CA GLY A 154 -21.44 -14.43 7.30
C GLY A 154 -22.16 -13.93 6.04
N THR A 155 -21.70 -12.84 5.43
CA THR A 155 -22.12 -12.47 4.07
C THR A 155 -21.28 -13.20 3.03
N ALA A 156 -21.88 -13.56 1.89
CA ALA A 156 -21.18 -14.15 0.75
C ALA A 156 -20.43 -13.11 -0.10
N ALA A 157 -20.33 -11.87 0.38
CA ALA A 157 -19.63 -10.81 -0.34
C ALA A 157 -18.12 -11.02 -0.24
N GLU A 158 -17.42 -10.68 -1.33
CA GLU A 158 -15.96 -10.67 -1.36
C GLU A 158 -15.40 -9.45 -0.61
N SER A 159 -14.15 -9.57 -0.17
CA SER A 159 -13.42 -8.42 0.41
C SER A 159 -12.98 -7.47 -0.71
N TRP A 160 -12.91 -6.17 -0.40
CA TRP A 160 -12.34 -5.17 -1.30
C TRP A 160 -10.89 -4.89 -0.92
N PHE A 161 -10.02 -4.80 -1.92
CA PHE A 161 -8.61 -4.42 -1.72
C PHE A 161 -8.43 -3.00 -2.24
N VAL A 162 -8.22 -2.08 -1.32
CA VAL A 162 -8.27 -0.63 -1.54
C VAL A 162 -6.90 -0.04 -1.34
N ASP A 163 -6.45 0.76 -2.30
CA ASP A 163 -5.25 1.56 -2.20
C ASP A 163 -5.58 3.06 -2.24
N PRO A 164 -5.60 3.73 -1.08
CA PRO A 164 -5.89 5.15 -1.00
C PRO A 164 -4.80 6.02 -1.63
N THR A 165 -3.58 5.52 -1.72
CA THR A 165 -2.47 6.25 -2.35
C THR A 165 -2.62 6.25 -3.86
N LEU A 166 -2.99 5.12 -4.45
CA LEU A 166 -3.28 5.03 -5.89
C LEU A 166 -4.51 5.86 -6.27
N HIS A 167 -5.53 5.88 -5.41
CA HIS A 167 -6.71 6.73 -5.59
C HIS A 167 -6.31 8.20 -5.76
N ASP A 168 -5.49 8.70 -4.83
CA ASP A 168 -5.05 10.09 -4.80
C ASP A 168 -4.21 10.47 -6.03
N ALA A 169 -3.40 9.52 -6.50
CA ALA A 169 -2.62 9.65 -7.72
C ALA A 169 -3.43 9.41 -9.01
N LEU A 170 -4.77 9.36 -8.93
CA LEU A 170 -5.70 9.18 -10.05
C LEU A 170 -5.48 7.87 -10.83
N MET A 171 -5.00 6.82 -10.17
CA MET A 171 -4.76 5.50 -10.75
C MET A 171 -5.92 4.52 -10.53
N GLY A 172 -7.01 4.96 -9.91
CA GLY A 172 -8.01 4.07 -9.32
C GLY A 172 -7.57 3.56 -7.95
N TRP A 173 -8.48 2.91 -7.25
CA TRP A 173 -8.26 2.47 -5.86
C TRP A 173 -8.34 0.96 -5.68
N GLY A 174 -9.09 0.24 -6.52
CA GLY A 174 -9.23 -1.21 -6.42
C GLY A 174 -7.98 -1.89 -6.93
N ILE A 175 -7.39 -2.77 -6.12
CA ILE A 175 -6.16 -3.50 -6.43
C ILE A 175 -6.36 -5.03 -6.39
N GLU A 176 -7.60 -5.51 -6.42
CA GLU A 176 -7.93 -6.94 -6.32
C GLU A 176 -7.20 -7.79 -7.38
N GLY A 177 -7.09 -7.29 -8.62
CA GLY A 177 -6.36 -7.97 -9.70
C GLY A 177 -4.84 -7.83 -9.64
N ASN A 178 -4.30 -7.09 -8.67
CA ASN A 178 -2.88 -6.79 -8.53
C ASN A 178 -2.26 -7.44 -7.28
N VAL A 179 -3.07 -7.86 -6.31
CA VAL A 179 -2.63 -8.56 -5.11
C VAL A 179 -2.44 -10.04 -5.41
N THR A 180 -1.27 -10.59 -5.08
CA THR A 180 -0.93 -11.99 -5.34
C THR A 180 -0.36 -12.64 -4.08
N GLY A 181 -0.84 -13.85 -3.78
CA GLY A 181 -0.45 -14.61 -2.58
C GLY A 181 -1.52 -14.58 -1.50
N LEU A 182 -1.27 -15.31 -0.41
CA LEU A 182 -2.25 -15.47 0.68
C LEU A 182 -2.40 -14.18 1.50
N VAL A 183 -3.61 -13.64 1.51
CA VAL A 183 -4.00 -12.49 2.35
C VAL A 183 -4.63 -13.01 3.64
N PRO A 184 -4.01 -12.76 4.81
CA PRO A 184 -4.59 -13.20 6.08
C PRO A 184 -5.93 -12.51 6.35
N VAL A 185 -6.90 -13.26 6.88
CA VAL A 185 -8.22 -12.76 7.30
C VAL A 185 -8.56 -13.15 8.73
N ASP A 186 -9.36 -12.33 9.41
CA ASP A 186 -9.84 -12.61 10.77
C ASP A 186 -10.98 -13.67 10.76
N GLY A 187 -10.64 -14.94 10.94
CA GLY A 187 -11.60 -16.04 11.13
C GLY A 187 -11.20 -17.35 10.44
N PRO A 188 -11.92 -18.47 10.66
CA PRO A 188 -11.66 -19.72 9.97
C PRO A 188 -12.17 -19.60 8.52
N GLY A 189 -11.27 -19.20 7.62
CA GLY A 189 -11.56 -19.09 6.21
C GLY A 189 -10.45 -18.34 5.52
N ASP A 190 -9.34 -19.03 5.24
CA ASP A 190 -8.29 -18.55 4.35
C ASP A 190 -8.97 -18.07 3.05
N LEU A 191 -8.71 -16.83 2.61
CA LEU A 191 -8.96 -16.49 1.22
C LEU A 191 -7.92 -17.31 0.45
N GLY A 192 -8.33 -18.51 0.04
CA GLY A 192 -7.52 -19.41 -0.75
C GLY A 192 -6.84 -18.63 -1.87
N ASP A 193 -5.61 -19.05 -2.17
CA ASP A 193 -4.78 -18.60 -3.29
C ASP A 193 -5.61 -17.87 -4.36
N THR A 194 -5.30 -16.60 -4.61
CA THR A 194 -6.05 -15.68 -5.47
C THR A 194 -6.13 -16.15 -6.94
N GLY A 195 -5.73 -17.39 -7.24
CA GLY A 195 -5.97 -18.07 -8.51
C GLY A 195 -5.19 -17.47 -9.66
N PHE A 196 -4.12 -16.73 -9.36
CA PHE A 196 -3.18 -16.30 -10.38
C PHE A 196 -2.16 -17.42 -10.55
N ASP A 197 -2.44 -18.32 -11.50
CA ASP A 197 -1.46 -19.29 -11.96
C ASP A 197 -0.18 -18.54 -12.34
N GLU A 198 0.89 -18.82 -11.61
CA GLU A 198 2.22 -18.27 -11.84
C GLU A 198 2.73 -18.57 -13.27
N GLN A 199 2.07 -19.50 -13.98
CA GLN A 199 2.37 -19.93 -15.34
C GLN A 199 2.01 -18.91 -16.44
N ASP A 200 1.12 -17.95 -16.17
CA ASP A 200 0.75 -16.91 -17.15
C ASP A 200 1.50 -15.58 -16.94
N ALA A 201 2.42 -15.53 -15.98
CA ALA A 201 3.39 -14.46 -15.92
C ALA A 201 4.38 -14.63 -17.08
N PRO A 202 4.63 -13.61 -17.92
CA PRO A 202 5.81 -13.65 -18.78
C PRO A 202 7.03 -13.91 -17.90
N VAL A 203 7.72 -15.03 -18.16
CA VAL A 203 9.03 -15.33 -17.59
C VAL A 203 9.96 -14.21 -18.07
N TYR A 204 10.18 -13.22 -17.22
CA TYR A 204 11.26 -12.28 -17.41
C TYR A 204 12.50 -12.96 -16.86
N ASP A 205 13.45 -13.26 -17.75
CA ASP A 205 14.80 -13.65 -17.35
C ASP A 205 15.30 -12.61 -16.34
N ASP A 206 15.59 -13.06 -15.12
CA ASP A 206 16.19 -12.25 -14.08
C ASP A 206 17.64 -11.96 -14.49
N PRO A 207 17.97 -10.72 -14.92
CA PRO A 207 19.32 -10.41 -15.40
C PRO A 207 20.37 -10.43 -14.28
N ASP A 208 19.96 -10.60 -13.02
CA ASP A 208 20.84 -10.62 -11.85
C ASP A 208 21.03 -12.03 -11.26
N ALA A 209 20.44 -13.08 -11.84
CA ALA A 209 20.57 -14.47 -11.34
C ALA A 209 21.99 -15.05 -11.47
N ASP A 210 22.89 -14.39 -12.22
CA ASP A 210 24.27 -14.82 -12.47
C ASP A 210 25.33 -13.96 -11.74
N LEU A 211 24.95 -13.07 -10.81
CA LEU A 211 25.93 -12.36 -9.99
C LEU A 211 26.38 -13.22 -8.81
N ASP A 212 27.32 -14.12 -9.08
CA ASP A 212 28.12 -14.84 -8.10
C ASP A 212 28.60 -13.87 -6.99
N GLU A 213 28.14 -14.10 -5.76
CA GLU A 213 28.67 -13.40 -4.59
C GLU A 213 30.19 -13.64 -4.50
N PRO A 214 31.03 -12.58 -4.43
CA PRO A 214 32.44 -12.77 -4.16
C PRO A 214 32.59 -13.30 -2.73
N SER A 215 32.90 -14.60 -2.63
CA SER A 215 33.32 -15.29 -1.41
C SER A 215 34.39 -14.48 -0.68
N ALA A 216 34.00 -13.80 0.40
CA ALA A 216 34.91 -13.12 1.29
C ALA A 216 35.82 -14.15 1.98
N GLN A 217 37.08 -14.21 1.55
CA GLN A 217 38.12 -14.92 2.30
C GLN A 217 38.32 -14.22 3.66
N PRO A 218 38.42 -14.96 4.77
CA PRO A 218 38.83 -14.38 6.04
C PRO A 218 40.29 -13.91 5.96
N PRO A 219 40.65 -12.77 6.57
CA PRO A 219 42.02 -12.28 6.55
C PRO A 219 42.95 -13.17 7.38
N ASP A 220 44.13 -13.40 6.82
CA ASP A 220 45.23 -14.18 7.38
C ASP A 220 45.66 -13.74 8.78
N GLU A 221 46.00 -14.73 9.60
CA GLU A 221 46.63 -14.61 10.92
C GLU A 221 47.85 -13.68 10.89
N VAL A 222 47.79 -12.60 11.67
CA VAL A 222 48.95 -11.75 11.95
C VAL A 222 49.87 -12.48 12.95
N PRO A 223 51.17 -12.67 12.65
CA PRO A 223 52.10 -13.30 13.59
C PRO A 223 52.37 -12.38 14.80
N ARG A 224 52.12 -12.91 16.01
CA ARG A 224 52.49 -12.26 17.28
C ARG A 224 54.02 -12.18 17.40
N ALA A 225 54.56 -10.97 17.32
CA ALA A 225 55.95 -10.69 17.63
C ALA A 225 56.21 -10.80 19.15
N SER A 226 57.33 -11.44 19.46
CA SER A 226 57.84 -11.69 20.81
C SER A 226 58.38 -10.43 21.51
N LYS A 227 58.14 -10.38 22.83
CA LYS A 227 58.96 -9.81 23.94
C LYS A 227 59.94 -8.67 23.63
N ILE A 228 59.73 -7.51 24.28
CA ILE A 228 60.82 -6.70 24.84
C ILE A 228 60.48 -6.32 26.28
N SER A 229 61.31 -6.83 27.18
CA SER A 229 61.46 -6.44 28.58
C SER A 229 62.10 -5.05 28.66
N ARG A 230 61.55 -4.14 29.48
CA ARG A 230 62.32 -3.05 30.08
C ARG A 230 61.88 -2.74 31.51
N GLN A 231 62.88 -2.87 32.36
CA GLN A 231 63.00 -2.62 33.78
C GLN A 231 63.25 -1.11 34.02
N LYS A 232 62.62 -0.51 35.04
CA LYS A 232 63.12 0.58 35.91
C LYS A 232 62.05 0.91 36.97
N LYS A 233 62.34 0.63 38.24
CA LYS A 233 62.84 1.55 39.28
C LYS A 233 61.76 2.53 39.75
N ASP A 234 61.23 2.26 40.95
CA ASP A 234 61.50 3.08 42.14
C ASP A 234 61.71 2.16 43.34
#